data_AF-A0A7C4VSM1-F1
#
_entry.id   AF-A0A7C4VSM1-F1
#
_cell.length_a   1.000
_cell.length_b   1.000
_cell.length_c   1.000
_cell.angle_alpha   90.00
_cell.angle_beta   90.00
_cell.angle_gamma   90.00
#
_symmetry.space_group_name_H-M   'P 1'
#
loop_
_entity.id
_entity.type
_entity.pdbx_description
1 polymer ?
#
loop_
_entity_poly.entity_id
_entity_poly.type
_entity_poly.pdbx_seq_one_letter_code
_entity_poly.pdbx_strand_id
1 'polypeptide(L)'
;MPTTDEILTIRMKRLGQVLELYKLSKRGTGIHPFVVGLIGSSSLIEEIRRDLSPKYSVKWGQIISGDKISKEVDIIIFEGKPFYEWENIDYALVPQEQVKAVIEVETDFGTKKLDKYKTLFDELKEFISPQHSFPIYLFFFYNKIENQQIIDAKIKQLKGFGYKDVFILRYVKKEKEERYFEDHWIRFINMIKTL
;
A
#
# COMPACT_ATOMS: atom_id res chain seq x y z
N MET A 1 -4.71 22.71 -20.46
CA MET A 1 -5.00 21.57 -19.55
C MET A 1 -3.69 20.82 -19.36
N PRO A 2 -3.36 20.34 -18.15
CA PRO A 2 -2.14 19.57 -17.95
C PRO A 2 -2.16 18.27 -18.75
N THR A 3 -1.00 17.86 -19.25
CA THR A 3 -0.78 16.57 -19.90
C THR A 3 -0.91 15.42 -18.91
N THR A 4 -1.11 14.19 -19.40
CA THR A 4 -1.20 12.98 -18.55
C THR A 4 0.01 12.82 -17.65
N ASP A 5 1.21 13.15 -18.14
CA ASP A 5 2.46 13.07 -17.38
C ASP A 5 2.55 14.14 -16.29
N GLU A 6 2.05 15.35 -16.55
CA GLU A 6 1.96 16.41 -15.54
C GLU A 6 0.97 16.05 -14.42
N ILE A 7 -0.16 15.42 -14.74
CA ILE A 7 -1.14 14.94 -13.76
C ILE A 7 -0.52 13.87 -12.86
N LEU A 8 0.16 12.88 -13.45
CA LEU A 8 0.85 11.84 -12.69
C LEU A 8 1.91 12.43 -11.76
N THR A 9 2.68 13.39 -12.25
CA THR A 9 3.70 14.09 -11.46
C THR A 9 3.11 14.84 -10.27
N ILE A 10 1.98 15.54 -10.46
CA ILE A 10 1.29 16.26 -9.38
C ILE A 10 0.80 15.27 -8.32
N ARG A 11 0.21 14.15 -8.73
CA ARG A 11 -0.31 13.11 -7.83
C ARG A 11 0.81 12.49 -6.99
N MET A 12 1.91 12.09 -7.64
CA MET A 12 3.10 11.59 -6.94
C MET A 12 3.65 12.60 -5.93
N LYS A 13 3.68 13.89 -6.29
CA LYS A 13 4.13 14.97 -5.39
C LYS A 13 3.23 15.14 -4.17
N ARG A 14 1.92 15.09 -4.34
CA ARG A 14 0.95 15.15 -3.23
C ARG A 14 1.13 13.98 -2.28
N LEU A 15 1.18 12.77 -2.83
CA LEU A 15 1.40 11.56 -2.05
C LEU A 15 2.78 11.56 -1.34
N GLY A 16 3.79 12.17 -1.98
CA GLY A 16 5.11 12.39 -1.42
C GLY A 16 5.15 13.29 -0.17
N GLN A 17 4.11 14.09 0.11
CA GLN A 17 4.04 14.92 1.32
C GLN A 17 3.96 14.10 2.61
N VAL A 18 3.50 12.84 2.53
CA VAL A 18 3.54 11.87 3.65
C VAL A 18 4.96 11.68 4.19
N LEU A 19 5.98 11.86 3.34
CA LEU A 19 7.38 11.80 3.76
C LEU A 19 7.75 12.91 4.74
N GLU A 20 7.22 14.12 4.57
CA GLU A 20 7.51 15.24 5.46
C GLU A 20 6.92 14.98 6.85
N LEU A 21 5.70 14.44 6.91
CA LEU A 21 5.10 13.99 8.17
C LEU A 21 5.93 12.89 8.84
N TYR A 22 6.47 11.96 8.05
CA TYR A 22 7.34 10.92 8.58
C TYR A 22 8.67 11.47 9.11
N LYS A 23 9.30 12.42 8.39
CA LYS A 23 10.53 13.11 8.85
C LYS A 23 10.27 13.82 10.18
N LEU A 24 9.13 14.48 10.34
CA LEU A 24 8.70 15.11 11.60
C LEU A 24 8.51 14.08 12.72
N SER A 25 7.82 12.97 12.43
CA SER A 25 7.61 11.89 13.42
C SER A 25 8.92 11.32 13.95
N LYS A 26 9.90 11.07 13.08
CA LYS A 26 11.23 10.56 13.48
C LYS A 26 12.05 11.54 14.34
N ARG A 27 11.81 12.84 14.22
CA ARG A 27 12.51 13.87 15.01
C ARG A 27 11.95 14.00 16.43
N GLY A 28 10.91 13.23 16.78
CA GLY A 28 10.24 13.34 18.07
C GLY A 28 9.43 14.63 18.22
N THR A 29 9.22 15.38 17.14
CA THR A 29 8.57 16.71 17.14
C THR A 29 7.04 16.62 17.13
N GLY A 30 6.46 15.66 17.85
CA GLY A 30 5.03 15.63 18.19
C GLY A 30 4.08 14.86 17.28
N ILE A 31 4.51 14.30 16.14
CA ILE A 31 3.64 13.45 15.30
C ILE A 31 3.92 11.98 15.59
N HIS A 32 2.93 11.26 16.12
CA HIS A 32 3.06 9.84 16.43
C HIS A 32 3.19 8.99 15.15
N PRO A 33 4.08 7.98 15.09
CA PRO A 33 4.27 7.15 13.88
C PRO A 33 2.99 6.50 13.35
N PHE A 34 2.09 6.10 14.24
CA PHE A 34 0.75 5.59 13.89
C PHE A 34 -0.04 6.58 13.02
N VAL A 35 -0.04 7.87 13.37
CA VAL A 35 -0.76 8.91 12.63
C VAL A 35 -0.17 9.08 11.23
N VAL A 36 1.14 8.96 11.08
CA VAL A 36 1.78 9.01 9.76
C VAL A 36 1.37 7.82 8.90
N GLY A 37 1.31 6.62 9.48
CA GLY A 37 0.81 5.42 8.81
C GLY A 37 -0.62 5.61 8.30
N LEU A 38 -1.52 6.05 9.20
CA LEU A 38 -2.92 6.31 8.87
C LEU A 38 -3.08 7.35 7.76
N ILE A 39 -2.41 8.50 7.86
CA ILE A 39 -2.44 9.53 6.81
C ILE A 39 -1.89 8.98 5.49
N GLY A 40 -0.83 8.17 5.54
CA GLY A 40 -0.27 7.50 4.38
C GLY A 40 -1.31 6.61 3.69
N SER A 41 -1.86 5.64 4.41
CA SER A 41 -2.85 4.70 3.88
C SER A 41 -4.08 5.44 3.34
N SER A 42 -4.64 6.41 4.08
CA SER A 42 -5.78 7.21 3.62
C SER A 42 -5.46 8.02 2.35
N SER A 43 -4.26 8.62 2.26
CA SER A 43 -3.85 9.36 1.06
C SER A 43 -3.73 8.44 -0.16
N LEU A 44 -3.24 7.21 0.04
CA LEU A 44 -3.13 6.22 -1.03
C LEU A 44 -4.50 5.68 -1.46
N ILE A 45 -5.43 5.46 -0.50
CA ILE A 45 -6.82 5.09 -0.78
C ILE A 45 -7.48 6.11 -1.71
N GLU A 46 -7.33 7.40 -1.42
CA GLU A 46 -7.85 8.48 -2.27
C GLU A 46 -7.28 8.43 -3.70
N GLU A 47 -5.99 8.10 -3.84
CA GLU A 47 -5.38 7.95 -5.14
C GLU A 47 -5.86 6.70 -5.89
N ILE A 48 -6.13 5.60 -5.18
CA ILE A 48 -6.73 4.39 -5.77
C ILE A 48 -8.14 4.69 -6.27
N ARG A 49 -8.98 5.36 -5.47
CA ARG A 49 -10.38 5.72 -5.82
C ARG A 49 -10.50 6.46 -7.16
N ARG A 50 -9.47 7.23 -7.56
CA ARG A 50 -9.47 8.00 -8.81
C ARG A 50 -9.41 7.13 -10.07
N ASP A 51 -8.74 5.98 -9.99
CA ASP A 51 -8.50 5.10 -11.14
C ASP A 51 -9.20 3.75 -11.02
N LEU A 52 -9.74 3.42 -9.84
CA LEU A 52 -10.45 2.18 -9.58
C LEU A 52 -11.80 2.16 -10.31
N SER A 53 -12.14 1.01 -10.88
CA SER A 53 -13.45 0.80 -11.51
C SER A 53 -14.58 1.02 -10.49
N PRO A 54 -15.68 1.71 -10.83
CA PRO A 54 -16.76 2.02 -9.89
C PRO A 54 -17.52 0.80 -9.36
N LYS A 55 -17.32 -0.39 -9.94
CA LYS A 55 -17.84 -1.65 -9.39
C LYS A 55 -17.11 -2.09 -8.10
N TYR A 56 -15.95 -1.52 -7.82
CA TYR A 56 -15.15 -1.84 -6.65
C TYR A 56 -15.13 -0.68 -5.66
N SER A 57 -14.97 -1.06 -4.40
CA SER A 57 -14.75 -0.19 -3.28
C SER A 57 -13.33 -0.38 -2.74
N VAL A 58 -12.80 0.65 -2.11
CA VAL A 58 -11.48 0.61 -1.44
C VAL A 58 -11.55 1.29 -0.08
N LYS A 59 -11.13 0.55 0.94
CA LYS A 59 -11.14 0.94 2.36
C LYS A 59 -10.00 0.26 3.10
N TRP A 60 -9.66 0.76 4.27
CA TRP A 60 -8.86 0.00 5.24
C TRP A 60 -9.80 -0.87 6.10
N GLY A 61 -9.28 -1.91 6.75
CA GLY A 61 -10.12 -2.71 7.65
C GLY A 61 -9.67 -4.15 7.84
N GLN A 62 -10.62 -5.06 8.02
CA GLN A 62 -10.36 -6.48 8.23
C GLN A 62 -11.17 -7.35 7.27
N ILE A 63 -10.67 -8.56 7.04
CA ILE A 63 -11.30 -9.57 6.20
C ILE A 63 -11.97 -10.61 7.12
N ILE A 64 -13.15 -11.08 6.73
CA ILE A 64 -13.91 -12.13 7.43
C ILE A 64 -13.89 -13.41 6.58
N SER A 65 -13.61 -14.54 7.21
CA SER A 65 -13.67 -15.87 6.59
C SER A 65 -14.26 -16.87 7.58
N GLY A 66 -15.56 -17.17 7.43
CA GLY A 66 -16.32 -17.93 8.44
C GLY A 66 -16.29 -17.20 9.79
N ASP A 67 -15.90 -17.91 10.85
CA ASP A 67 -15.83 -17.37 12.21
C ASP A 67 -14.49 -16.66 12.52
N LYS A 68 -13.61 -16.52 11.53
CA LYS A 68 -12.31 -15.87 11.70
C LYS A 68 -12.34 -14.44 11.17
N ILE A 69 -11.60 -13.56 11.85
CA ILE A 69 -11.31 -12.19 11.41
C ILE A 69 -9.80 -12.05 11.23
N SER A 70 -9.36 -11.46 10.11
CA SER A 70 -7.93 -11.23 9.84
C SER A 70 -7.36 -10.18 10.79
N LYS A 71 -6.04 -9.99 10.78
CA LYS A 71 -5.49 -8.71 11.27
C LYS A 71 -6.02 -7.54 10.44
N GLU A 72 -5.84 -6.34 10.96
CA GLU A 72 -6.08 -5.12 10.18
C GLU A 72 -5.15 -5.06 8.97
N VAL A 73 -5.71 -4.63 7.85
CA VAL A 73 -5.09 -4.48 6.56
C VAL A 73 -5.20 -3.01 6.16
N ASP A 74 -4.08 -2.43 5.71
CA ASP A 74 -4.02 -1.01 5.35
C ASP A 74 -4.99 -0.65 4.23
N ILE A 75 -5.12 -1.51 3.21
CA ILE A 75 -6.01 -1.27 2.06
C ILE A 75 -6.57 -2.60 1.55
N ILE A 76 -7.90 -2.67 1.47
CA ILE A 76 -8.71 -3.75 0.92
C ILE A 76 -9.48 -3.20 -0.28
N ILE A 77 -9.31 -3.82 -1.44
CA ILE A 77 -10.12 -3.56 -2.64
C ILE A 77 -11.11 -4.71 -2.79
N PHE A 78 -12.40 -4.40 -2.88
CA PHE A 78 -13.46 -5.40 -2.86
C PHE A 78 -14.66 -5.02 -3.74
N GLU A 79 -15.50 -5.99 -4.05
CA GLU A 79 -16.71 -5.83 -4.86
C GLU A 79 -17.98 -5.99 -4.00
N GLY A 80 -18.98 -5.15 -4.26
CA GLY A 80 -20.26 -5.19 -3.56
C GLY A 80 -20.27 -4.46 -2.22
N LYS A 81 -21.24 -4.81 -1.36
CA LYS A 81 -21.43 -4.21 -0.03
C LYS A 81 -20.69 -5.05 1.02
N PRO A 82 -19.85 -4.43 1.88
CA PRO A 82 -19.15 -5.16 2.92
C PRO A 82 -20.13 -5.71 3.96
N PHE A 83 -19.68 -6.64 4.79
CA PHE A 83 -20.48 -7.16 5.91
C PHE A 83 -20.83 -6.04 6.89
N TYR A 84 -19.85 -5.19 7.19
CA TYR A 84 -20.04 -4.01 8.03
C TYR A 84 -19.14 -2.87 7.55
N GLU A 85 -19.61 -1.64 7.71
CA GLU A 85 -18.88 -0.42 7.38
C GLU A 85 -19.11 0.63 8.46
N TRP A 86 -18.02 1.24 8.95
CA TRP A 86 -18.10 2.46 9.74
C TRP A 86 -17.91 3.66 8.82
N GLU A 87 -19.02 4.29 8.41
CA GLU A 87 -19.02 5.39 7.43
C GLU A 87 -18.10 6.55 7.82
N ASN A 88 -17.99 6.87 9.12
CA ASN A 88 -17.24 8.02 9.60
C ASN A 88 -15.71 7.85 9.59
N ILE A 89 -15.22 6.62 9.52
CA ILE A 89 -13.79 6.32 9.60
C ILE A 89 -13.27 5.54 8.40
N ASP A 90 -14.11 5.34 7.37
CA ASP A 90 -13.73 4.65 6.14
C ASP A 90 -13.22 3.20 6.35
N TYR A 91 -13.63 2.56 7.44
CA TYR A 91 -13.26 1.21 7.84
C TYR A 91 -14.33 0.19 7.41
N ALA A 92 -13.91 -0.98 6.93
CA ALA A 92 -14.84 -2.06 6.58
C ALA A 92 -14.43 -3.45 7.11
N LEU A 93 -15.44 -4.26 7.41
CA LEU A 93 -15.30 -5.70 7.55
C LEU A 93 -15.79 -6.37 6.27
N VAL A 94 -14.87 -7.00 5.55
CA VAL A 94 -15.12 -7.48 4.18
C VAL A 94 -15.08 -9.01 4.14
N PRO A 95 -16.15 -9.69 3.72
CA PRO A 95 -16.11 -11.13 3.46
C PRO A 95 -15.04 -11.49 2.43
N GLN A 96 -14.31 -12.57 2.68
CA GLN A 96 -13.17 -13.01 1.87
C GLN A 96 -13.50 -13.14 0.38
N GLU A 97 -14.70 -13.62 0.07
CA GLU A 97 -15.21 -13.82 -1.30
C GLU A 97 -15.40 -12.51 -2.09
N GLN A 98 -15.52 -11.37 -1.40
CA GLN A 98 -15.64 -10.06 -2.02
C GLN A 98 -14.28 -9.42 -2.31
N VAL A 99 -13.22 -9.86 -1.63
CA VAL A 99 -11.88 -9.26 -1.73
C VAL A 99 -11.25 -9.54 -3.09
N LYS A 100 -10.82 -8.48 -3.77
CA LYS A 100 -10.13 -8.54 -5.06
C LYS A 100 -8.63 -8.34 -4.92
N ALA A 101 -8.20 -7.53 -3.96
CA ALA A 101 -6.79 -7.30 -3.67
C ALA A 101 -6.61 -6.74 -2.26
N VAL A 102 -5.42 -6.99 -1.70
CA VAL A 102 -4.94 -6.36 -0.48
C VAL A 102 -3.64 -5.63 -0.78
N ILE A 103 -3.46 -4.43 -0.24
CA ILE A 103 -2.20 -3.67 -0.31
C ILE A 103 -1.77 -3.32 1.10
N GLU A 104 -0.63 -3.84 1.52
CA GLU A 104 0.04 -3.47 2.78
C GLU A 104 0.94 -2.26 2.52
N VAL A 105 0.85 -1.26 3.39
CA VAL A 105 1.44 0.06 3.19
C VAL A 105 2.55 0.29 4.20
N GLU A 106 3.73 0.62 3.68
CA GLU A 106 4.93 0.81 4.48
C GLU A 106 5.60 2.12 4.13
N THR A 107 6.17 2.78 5.12
CA THR A 107 6.79 4.07 4.83
C THR A 107 8.15 3.91 4.15
N ASP A 108 8.99 2.99 4.63
CA ASP A 108 10.41 2.89 4.26
C ASP A 108 10.79 1.47 3.81
N PHE A 109 11.16 1.33 2.55
CA PHE A 109 11.65 0.07 1.96
C PHE A 109 13.00 -0.40 2.54
N GLY A 110 13.81 0.54 3.06
CA GLY A 110 15.20 0.30 3.43
C GLY A 110 15.43 -0.24 4.84
N THR A 111 14.54 0.06 5.80
CA THR A 111 14.88 -0.03 7.23
C THR A 111 14.42 -1.30 7.95
N LYS A 112 13.35 -1.96 7.50
CA LYS A 112 12.85 -3.17 8.18
C LYS A 112 13.58 -4.43 7.71
N LYS A 113 13.74 -5.39 8.63
CA LYS A 113 14.18 -6.75 8.30
C LYS A 113 13.12 -7.40 7.40
N LEU A 114 13.57 -8.05 6.32
CA LEU A 114 12.67 -8.66 5.35
C LEU A 114 11.76 -9.73 5.97
N ASP A 115 12.22 -10.41 7.02
CA ASP A 115 11.44 -11.41 7.75
C ASP A 115 10.12 -10.88 8.29
N LYS A 116 10.03 -9.57 8.61
CA LYS A 116 8.77 -8.96 9.03
C LYS A 116 7.72 -9.06 7.93
N TYR A 117 8.10 -8.84 6.68
CA TYR A 117 7.18 -8.96 5.54
C TYR A 117 6.79 -10.41 5.28
N LYS A 118 7.72 -11.35 5.52
CA LYS A 118 7.37 -12.78 5.47
C LYS A 118 6.30 -13.11 6.51
N THR A 119 6.49 -12.70 7.77
CA THR A 119 5.50 -12.90 8.84
C THR A 119 4.16 -12.27 8.48
N LEU A 120 4.16 -11.02 8.01
CA LEU A 120 2.92 -10.33 7.62
C LEU A 120 2.17 -11.06 6.51
N PHE A 121 2.90 -11.62 5.53
CA PHE A 121 2.33 -12.41 4.45
C PHE A 121 1.78 -13.74 4.96
N ASP A 122 2.54 -14.46 5.78
CA ASP A 122 2.14 -15.75 6.34
C ASP A 122 0.85 -15.61 7.17
N GLU A 123 0.75 -14.57 8.00
CA GLU A 123 -0.46 -14.28 8.79
C GLU A 123 -1.71 -14.08 7.92
N LEU A 124 -1.59 -13.33 6.81
CA LEU A 124 -2.70 -13.15 5.88
C LEU A 124 -3.00 -14.45 5.14
N LYS A 125 -1.97 -15.21 4.75
CA LYS A 125 -2.13 -16.46 4.02
C LYS A 125 -2.78 -17.57 4.86
N GLU A 126 -2.45 -17.66 6.14
CA GLU A 126 -3.07 -18.60 7.08
C GLU A 126 -4.56 -18.30 7.29
N PHE A 127 -4.95 -17.04 7.13
CA PHE A 127 -6.34 -16.60 7.19
C PHE A 127 -7.14 -16.96 5.93
N ILE A 128 -6.51 -16.85 4.76
CA ILE A 128 -7.15 -17.05 3.46
C ILE A 128 -7.60 -18.51 3.29
N SER A 129 -8.91 -18.74 3.23
CA SER A 129 -9.49 -20.01 2.79
C SER A 129 -8.94 -20.40 1.40
N PRO A 130 -8.55 -21.67 1.17
CA PRO A 130 -8.06 -22.16 -0.13
C PRO A 130 -9.04 -21.95 -1.29
N GLN A 131 -10.33 -21.79 -1.02
CA GLN A 131 -11.37 -21.62 -2.02
C GLN A 131 -11.41 -20.19 -2.61
N HIS A 132 -10.85 -19.20 -1.91
CA HIS A 132 -10.93 -17.78 -2.30
C HIS A 132 -9.58 -17.09 -2.13
N SER A 133 -8.67 -17.20 -3.09
CA SER A 133 -7.40 -16.46 -3.03
C SER A 133 -7.53 -15.06 -3.64
N PHE A 134 -6.86 -14.07 -3.05
CA PHE A 134 -6.66 -12.75 -3.63
C PHE A 134 -5.17 -12.37 -3.62
N PRO A 135 -4.71 -11.54 -4.57
CA PRO A 135 -3.34 -11.03 -4.58
C PRO A 135 -3.10 -10.07 -3.42
N ILE A 136 -1.91 -10.18 -2.82
CA ILE A 136 -1.39 -9.29 -1.79
C ILE A 136 -0.23 -8.49 -2.40
N TYR A 137 -0.26 -7.17 -2.27
CA TYR A 137 0.76 -6.24 -2.76
C TYR A 137 1.43 -5.49 -1.61
N LEU A 138 2.61 -4.95 -1.87
CA LEU A 138 3.27 -4.01 -0.96
C LEU A 138 3.42 -2.64 -1.63
N PHE A 139 3.15 -1.58 -0.89
CA PHE A 139 3.39 -0.21 -1.31
C PHE A 139 4.32 0.50 -0.33
N PHE A 140 5.42 1.07 -0.85
CA PHE A 140 6.39 1.83 -0.09
C PHE A 140 6.36 3.30 -0.48
N PHE A 141 6.20 4.20 0.49
CA PHE A 141 6.26 5.65 0.21
C PHE A 141 7.66 6.09 -0.22
N TYR A 142 8.71 5.51 0.34
CA TYR A 142 10.05 5.83 -0.08
C TYR A 142 11.08 4.71 0.13
N ASN A 143 12.20 4.87 -0.57
CA ASN A 143 13.40 4.06 -0.49
C ASN A 143 14.64 4.95 -0.29
N LYS A 144 15.60 4.46 0.49
CA LYS A 144 16.91 5.11 0.73
C LYS A 144 18.10 4.31 0.18
N ILE A 145 17.85 3.12 -0.34
CA ILE A 145 18.89 2.25 -0.92
C ILE A 145 19.27 2.83 -2.28
N GLU A 146 20.55 3.18 -2.47
CA GLU A 146 21.02 3.77 -3.73
C GLU A 146 21.29 2.71 -4.81
N ASN A 147 21.70 1.52 -4.39
CA ASN A 147 22.09 0.45 -5.31
C ASN A 147 20.84 -0.26 -5.86
N GLN A 148 20.57 -0.07 -7.17
CA GLN A 148 19.45 -0.69 -7.87
C GLN A 148 19.47 -2.23 -7.78
N GLN A 149 20.64 -2.87 -7.84
CA GLN A 149 20.73 -4.33 -7.73
C GLN A 149 20.26 -4.83 -6.35
N ILE A 150 20.50 -4.05 -5.29
CA ILE A 150 20.00 -4.38 -3.95
C ILE A 150 18.49 -4.20 -3.89
N ILE A 151 17.95 -3.14 -4.51
CA ILE A 151 16.50 -2.92 -4.61
C ILE A 151 15.84 -4.10 -5.33
N ASP A 152 16.36 -4.47 -6.51
CA ASP A 152 15.82 -5.55 -7.33
C ASP A 152 15.92 -6.90 -6.61
N ALA A 153 17.03 -7.18 -5.93
CA ALA A 153 17.19 -8.38 -5.13
C ALA A 153 16.17 -8.46 -3.98
N LYS A 154 15.95 -7.34 -3.28
CA LYS A 154 14.92 -7.27 -2.22
C LYS A 154 13.51 -7.44 -2.78
N ILE A 155 13.17 -6.80 -3.90
CA ILE A 155 11.87 -6.97 -4.56
C ILE A 155 11.69 -8.43 -4.96
N LYS A 156 12.71 -9.06 -5.56
CA LYS A 156 12.68 -10.48 -5.93
C LYS A 156 12.46 -11.37 -4.70
N GLN A 157 13.11 -11.07 -3.58
CA GLN A 157 12.93 -11.82 -2.34
C GLN A 157 11.51 -11.65 -1.76
N LEU A 158 10.97 -10.43 -1.74
CA LEU A 158 9.59 -10.17 -1.30
C LEU A 158 8.58 -10.91 -2.18
N LYS A 159 8.75 -10.88 -3.50
CA LYS A 159 7.92 -11.68 -4.42
C LYS A 159 8.08 -13.18 -4.17
N GLY A 160 9.26 -13.64 -3.77
CA GLY A 160 9.52 -15.01 -3.34
C GLY A 160 8.75 -15.43 -2.08
N PHE A 161 8.35 -14.49 -1.22
CA PHE A 161 7.44 -14.78 -0.10
C PHE A 161 5.99 -14.99 -0.56
N GLY A 162 5.61 -14.42 -1.72
CA GLY A 162 4.29 -14.60 -2.33
C GLY A 162 3.55 -13.31 -2.64
N TYR A 163 4.14 -12.14 -2.34
CA TYR A 163 3.61 -10.85 -2.77
C TYR A 163 3.55 -10.79 -4.31
N LYS A 164 2.41 -10.34 -4.84
CA LYS A 164 2.17 -10.28 -6.29
C LYS A 164 3.07 -9.24 -6.97
N ASP A 165 3.19 -8.07 -6.37
CA ASP A 165 4.15 -7.04 -6.77
C ASP A 165 4.51 -6.11 -5.61
N VAL A 166 5.56 -5.32 -5.81
CA VAL A 166 6.09 -4.35 -4.85
C VAL A 166 6.25 -2.99 -5.52
N PHE A 167 5.59 -1.98 -4.98
CA PHE A 167 5.61 -0.61 -5.48
C PHE A 167 6.40 0.28 -4.54
N ILE A 168 7.21 1.17 -5.12
CA ILE A 168 7.99 2.16 -4.37
C ILE A 168 7.68 3.50 -5.03
N LEU A 169 7.20 4.48 -4.29
CA LEU A 169 6.84 5.79 -4.86
C LEU A 169 8.09 6.65 -5.11
N ARG A 170 9.00 6.67 -4.14
CA ARG A 170 10.08 7.67 -4.12
C ARG A 170 11.44 7.09 -3.74
N TYR A 171 12.49 7.63 -4.33
CA TYR A 171 13.87 7.52 -3.87
C TYR A 171 14.30 8.81 -3.17
N VAL A 172 14.89 8.67 -1.98
CA VAL A 172 15.44 9.77 -1.18
C VAL A 172 16.92 9.50 -0.97
N LYS A 173 17.76 10.21 -1.72
CA LYS A 173 19.22 10.22 -1.52
C LYS A 173 19.53 11.10 -0.30
N LYS A 174 20.64 10.83 0.40
CA LYS A 174 21.06 11.64 1.55
C LYS A 174 21.08 13.15 1.19
N GLU A 175 20.13 13.86 1.79
CA GLU A 175 20.02 15.31 2.00
C GLU A 175 19.69 16.28 0.85
N LYS A 176 19.74 15.98 -0.46
CA LYS A 176 19.29 16.98 -1.48
C LYS A 176 18.62 16.47 -2.76
N GLU A 177 18.81 15.21 -3.15
CA GLU A 177 18.22 14.68 -4.39
C GLU A 177 17.06 13.73 -4.07
N GLU A 178 15.87 14.14 -4.49
CA GLU A 178 14.65 13.34 -4.38
C GLU A 178 14.12 13.03 -5.79
N ARG A 179 13.93 11.75 -6.10
CA ARG A 179 13.42 11.28 -7.40
C ARG A 179 12.21 10.37 -7.20
N TYR A 180 11.23 10.43 -8.10
CA TYR A 180 10.13 9.48 -8.13
C TYR A 180 10.47 8.25 -8.96
N PHE A 181 9.99 7.07 -8.52
CA PHE A 181 10.02 5.84 -9.32
C PHE A 181 8.78 5.82 -10.20
N GLU A 182 8.82 6.58 -11.30
CA GLU A 182 7.68 6.74 -12.21
C GLU A 182 7.20 5.41 -12.79
N ASP A 183 8.13 4.49 -13.07
CA ASP A 183 7.84 3.15 -13.55
C ASP A 183 7.04 2.31 -12.53
N HIS A 184 7.38 2.41 -11.24
CA HIS A 184 6.61 1.76 -10.17
C HIS A 184 5.22 2.39 -10.04
N TRP A 185 5.11 3.72 -10.14
CA TRP A 185 3.84 4.41 -10.07
C TRP A 185 2.92 4.06 -11.24
N ILE A 186 3.44 4.04 -12.47
CA ILE A 186 2.68 3.66 -13.67
C ILE A 186 2.21 2.20 -13.55
N ARG A 187 3.09 1.29 -13.11
CA ARG A 187 2.69 -0.11 -12.86
C ARG A 187 1.61 -0.22 -11.79
N PHE A 188 1.71 0.55 -10.72
CA PHE A 188 0.70 0.60 -9.67
C PHE A 188 -0.66 1.05 -10.22
N ILE A 189 -0.71 2.18 -10.93
CA ILE A 189 -1.95 2.70 -11.52
C ILE A 189 -2.54 1.73 -12.54
N ASN A 190 -1.70 1.13 -13.39
CA ASN A 190 -2.16 0.12 -14.34
C ASN A 190 -2.75 -1.09 -13.62
N MET A 191 -2.10 -1.57 -12.55
CA MET A 191 -2.63 -2.65 -11.73
C MET A 191 -4.03 -2.29 -11.21
N ILE A 192 -4.21 -1.11 -10.60
CA ILE A 192 -5.51 -0.63 -10.09
C ILE A 192 -6.59 -0.60 -11.19
N LYS A 193 -6.25 -0.13 -12.40
CA LYS A 193 -7.18 -0.05 -13.54
C LYS A 193 -7.60 -1.42 -14.08
N THR A 194 -6.76 -2.44 -13.89
CA THR A 194 -6.97 -3.78 -14.44
C THR A 194 -7.57 -4.79 -13.46
N LEU A 195 -7.87 -4.37 -12.23
CA LEU A 195 -8.58 -5.20 -11.25
C LEU A 195 -9.97 -5.61 -11.73
#